data_AF-A0A1B5L1R0-F1
#
_entry.id   AF-A0A1B5L1R0-F1
#
_cell.length_a   1.000
_cell.length_b   1.000
_cell.length_c   1.000
_cell.angle_alpha   90.00
_cell.angle_beta   90.00
_cell.angle_gamma   90.00
#
_symmetry.space_group_name_H-M   'P 1'
#
loop_
_entity.id
_entity.type
_entity.pdbx_description
1 polymer ?
#
loop_
_entity_poly.entity_id
_entity_poly.type
_entity_poly.pdbx_seq_one_letter_code
_entity_poly.pdbx_strand_id
1 'polypeptide(L)'
;MLTNALVSLCLAALSATGASAAVAYCPRESTELNCYGGPLARSGPIDPKDLASIADYLRDYSKQVKGGRLYSMTSRDAPCGAEWTVYSQGTASLLARHVDPTKNSIYAYEDIADTVDGGLAATGMHSDTLMYCMHGGGSVGIHVNQKNPIYWSDEYRATGGTPEGILLKVIPNV
;
A
#
# COMPACT_ATOMS: atom_id res chain seq x y z
N MET A 1 69.09 -22.57 34.97
CA MET A 1 68.74 -22.65 33.53
C MET A 1 67.33 -22.16 33.38
N LEU A 2 67.17 -21.03 32.68
CA LEU A 2 65.90 -20.35 32.43
C LEU A 2 65.03 -21.15 31.43
N THR A 3 63.72 -21.07 31.54
CA THR A 3 62.85 -20.82 30.37
C THR A 3 61.47 -20.31 30.81
N ASN A 4 61.15 -19.13 30.28
CA ASN A 4 59.89 -18.41 30.41
C ASN A 4 58.81 -19.07 29.55
N ALA A 5 57.55 -19.03 30.00
CA ALA A 5 56.40 -19.09 29.11
C ALA A 5 55.35 -18.06 29.57
N LEU A 6 55.39 -16.88 28.95
CA LEU A 6 54.35 -15.86 29.02
C LEU A 6 53.19 -16.30 28.13
N VAL A 7 52.04 -16.64 28.74
CA VAL A 7 50.79 -16.85 28.01
C VAL A 7 50.12 -15.49 27.85
N SER A 8 50.18 -14.95 26.63
CA SER A 8 49.52 -13.70 26.25
C SER A 8 48.03 -13.97 26.01
N LEU A 9 47.16 -13.42 26.87
CA LEU A 9 45.71 -13.53 26.77
C LEU A 9 45.19 -12.35 25.92
N CYS A 10 44.91 -12.58 24.63
CA CYS A 10 44.27 -11.59 23.77
C CYS A 10 42.79 -11.43 24.14
N LEU A 11 42.44 -10.29 24.75
CA LEU A 11 41.06 -9.82 24.86
C LEU A 11 40.57 -9.37 23.48
N ALA A 12 39.69 -10.15 22.85
CA ALA A 12 38.94 -9.71 21.69
C ALA A 12 37.82 -8.77 22.18
N ALA A 13 38.01 -7.46 22.02
CA ALA A 13 36.97 -6.48 22.25
C ALA A 13 35.89 -6.63 21.17
N LEU A 14 34.69 -7.05 21.58
CA LEU A 14 33.52 -7.15 20.71
C LEU A 14 32.99 -5.72 20.47
N SER A 15 33.39 -5.11 19.36
CA SER A 15 32.84 -3.82 18.92
C SER A 15 31.37 -4.01 18.55
N ALA A 16 30.46 -3.64 19.45
CA ALA A 16 29.04 -3.50 19.11
C ALA A 16 28.89 -2.27 18.21
N THR A 17 29.03 -2.46 16.90
CA THR A 17 28.61 -1.47 15.91
C THR A 17 27.09 -1.37 15.99
N GLY A 18 26.60 -0.32 16.66
CA GLY A 18 25.21 0.08 16.57
C GLY A 18 24.89 0.35 15.11
N ALA A 19 24.17 -0.58 14.48
CA ALA A 19 23.58 -0.34 13.19
C ALA A 19 22.52 0.75 13.39
N SER A 20 22.88 2.01 13.17
CA SER A 20 21.90 3.03 12.86
C SER A 20 21.20 2.56 11.60
N ALA A 21 19.98 2.04 11.75
CA ALA A 21 19.09 1.82 10.64
C ALA A 21 18.89 3.20 10.00
N ALA A 22 19.62 3.46 8.91
CA ALA A 22 19.32 4.56 8.04
C ALA A 22 17.85 4.39 7.67
N VAL A 23 16.99 5.33 8.10
CA VAL A 23 15.61 5.38 7.65
C VAL A 23 15.72 5.45 6.13
N ALA A 24 15.35 4.35 5.45
CA ALA A 24 15.44 4.26 4.00
C ALA A 24 14.70 5.48 3.45
N TYR A 25 15.44 6.35 2.75
CA TYR A 25 14.84 7.51 2.09
C TYR A 25 13.76 6.99 1.15
N CYS A 26 12.51 7.32 1.47
CA CYS A 26 11.37 6.93 0.67
C CYS A 26 10.97 8.11 -0.21
N PRO A 27 11.17 8.05 -1.54
CA PRO A 27 10.67 9.08 -2.43
C PRO A 27 9.16 9.19 -2.22
N ARG A 28 8.71 10.31 -1.64
CA ARG A 28 7.29 10.53 -1.40
C ARG A 28 6.63 10.81 -2.74
N GLU A 29 5.87 9.84 -3.22
CA GLU A 29 4.82 10.10 -4.22
C GLU A 29 3.66 10.81 -3.51
N SER A 30 3.06 11.80 -4.17
CA SER A 30 1.92 12.53 -3.60
C SER A 30 0.74 11.59 -3.39
N THR A 31 0.03 11.76 -2.27
CA THR A 31 -1.25 11.09 -2.01
C THR A 31 -2.44 11.81 -2.64
N GLU A 32 -2.22 12.97 -3.26
CA GLU A 32 -3.23 13.64 -4.07
C GLU A 32 -3.45 12.88 -5.39
N LEU A 33 -4.66 12.97 -5.95
CA LEU A 33 -4.96 12.32 -7.22
C LEU A 33 -4.02 12.83 -8.32
N ASN A 34 -3.25 11.91 -8.89
CA ASN A 34 -2.34 12.15 -9.99
C ASN A 34 -2.76 11.26 -11.16
N CYS A 35 -3.45 11.82 -12.14
CA CYS A 35 -3.81 11.12 -13.37
C CYS A 35 -2.62 11.03 -14.31
N TYR A 36 -2.34 9.83 -14.80
CA TYR A 36 -1.27 9.60 -15.75
C TYR A 36 -1.72 10.09 -17.12
N GLY A 37 -1.22 11.27 -17.52
CA GLY A 37 -1.52 11.90 -18.80
C GLY A 37 -0.27 12.05 -19.66
N GLY A 38 -0.41 11.79 -20.96
CA GLY A 38 0.55 12.19 -21.99
C GLY A 38 0.78 11.13 -23.08
N PRO A 39 1.33 11.52 -24.25
CA PRO A 39 1.71 10.62 -25.36
C PRO A 39 2.77 9.55 -24.99
N LEU A 40 3.10 9.43 -23.70
CA LEU A 40 4.05 8.48 -23.11
C LEU A 40 3.36 7.39 -22.29
N ALA A 41 2.02 7.28 -22.32
CA ALA A 41 1.34 6.06 -21.87
C ALA A 41 1.77 4.91 -22.78
N ARG A 42 2.89 4.27 -22.43
CA ARG A 42 3.56 3.21 -23.22
C ARG A 42 2.79 1.89 -23.19
N SER A 43 1.84 1.77 -22.28
CA SER A 43 0.95 0.64 -22.13
C SER A 43 -0.46 1.04 -22.57
N GLY A 44 -1.18 0.11 -23.22
CA GLY A 44 -2.45 0.38 -23.90
C GLY A 44 -3.52 1.00 -22.98
N PRO A 45 -4.64 1.49 -23.54
CA PRO A 45 -5.67 2.17 -22.76
C PRO A 45 -6.33 1.23 -21.76
N ILE A 46 -6.56 1.71 -20.53
CA ILE A 46 -7.43 1.05 -19.54
C ILE A 46 -8.90 1.24 -19.95
N ASP A 47 -9.69 0.17 -19.96
CA ASP A 47 -11.15 0.23 -20.07
C ASP A 47 -11.75 0.58 -18.69
N PRO A 48 -12.49 1.69 -18.55
CA PRO A 48 -13.16 2.04 -17.30
C PRO A 48 -14.08 0.94 -16.73
N LYS A 49 -14.61 0.05 -17.58
CA LYS A 49 -15.42 -1.10 -17.13
C LYS A 49 -14.61 -2.12 -16.33
N ASP A 50 -13.35 -2.32 -16.70
CA ASP A 50 -12.47 -3.19 -15.94
C ASP A 50 -12.19 -2.58 -14.56
N LEU A 51 -11.99 -1.26 -14.50
CA LEU A 51 -11.78 -0.56 -13.23
C LEU A 51 -13.02 -0.61 -12.32
N ALA A 52 -14.22 -0.42 -12.87
CA ALA A 52 -15.47 -0.62 -12.15
C ALA A 52 -15.60 -2.06 -11.61
N SER A 53 -15.23 -3.04 -12.44
CA SER A 53 -15.26 -4.47 -12.05
C SER A 53 -14.27 -4.79 -10.93
N ILE A 54 -13.09 -4.13 -10.90
CA ILE A 54 -12.16 -4.23 -9.77
C ILE A 54 -12.84 -3.71 -8.49
N ALA A 55 -13.45 -2.53 -8.52
CA ALA A 55 -14.10 -1.95 -7.34
C ALA A 55 -15.23 -2.84 -6.81
N ASP A 56 -16.09 -3.34 -7.70
CA ASP A 56 -17.17 -4.28 -7.35
C ASP A 56 -16.64 -5.56 -6.70
N TYR A 57 -15.62 -6.18 -7.31
CA TYR A 57 -14.98 -7.36 -6.74
C TYR A 57 -14.44 -7.10 -5.33
N LEU A 58 -13.75 -5.98 -5.10
CA LEU A 58 -13.17 -5.66 -3.80
C LEU A 58 -14.23 -5.41 -2.73
N ARG A 59 -15.36 -4.77 -3.08
CA ARG A 59 -16.51 -4.63 -2.16
C ARG A 59 -17.09 -5.98 -1.79
N ASP A 60 -17.31 -6.85 -2.78
CA ASP A 60 -17.86 -8.17 -2.53
C ASP A 60 -16.90 -9.03 -1.72
N TYR A 61 -15.59 -8.94 -2.02
CA TYR A 61 -14.54 -9.60 -1.27
C TYR A 61 -14.51 -9.15 0.19
N SER A 62 -14.64 -7.84 0.44
CA SER A 62 -14.75 -7.28 1.79
C SER A 62 -15.89 -7.93 2.58
N LYS A 63 -17.06 -8.10 1.96
CA LYS A 63 -18.29 -8.61 2.60
C LYS A 63 -18.29 -10.11 2.88
N GLN A 64 -17.32 -10.87 2.39
CA GLN A 64 -17.23 -12.31 2.65
C GLN A 64 -16.94 -12.66 4.11
N VAL A 65 -16.43 -11.71 4.90
CA VAL A 65 -16.17 -11.89 6.34
C VAL A 65 -16.99 -10.88 7.12
N LYS A 66 -17.60 -11.34 8.22
CA LYS A 66 -18.33 -10.46 9.13
C LYS A 66 -17.38 -9.37 9.66
N GLY A 67 -17.75 -8.12 9.44
CA GLY A 67 -16.95 -6.95 9.82
C GLY A 67 -16.08 -6.38 8.70
N GLY A 68 -15.92 -7.09 7.58
CA GLY A 68 -15.10 -6.64 6.44
C GLY A 68 -13.72 -7.31 6.41
N ARG A 69 -13.21 -7.60 5.22
CA ARG A 69 -11.81 -8.05 5.05
C ARG A 69 -10.86 -6.85 5.07
N LEU A 70 -9.67 -7.09 5.61
CA LEU A 70 -8.57 -6.13 5.66
C LEU A 70 -7.49 -6.47 4.64
N TYR A 71 -6.98 -5.45 3.97
CA TYR A 71 -5.74 -5.44 3.22
C TYR A 71 -4.61 -4.93 4.11
N SER A 72 -3.42 -5.51 4.03
CA SER A 72 -2.28 -5.11 4.86
C SER A 72 -0.98 -5.04 4.07
N MET A 73 -0.23 -3.95 4.24
CA MET A 73 1.19 -3.83 3.91
C MET A 73 1.92 -3.41 5.18
N THR A 74 2.64 -4.33 5.82
CA THR A 74 3.31 -4.04 7.10
C THR A 74 4.70 -3.50 6.87
N SER A 75 5.23 -2.71 7.81
CA SER A 75 6.62 -2.24 7.77
C SER A 75 7.64 -3.39 7.72
N ARG A 76 7.27 -4.55 8.27
CA ARG A 76 8.08 -5.77 8.25
C ARG A 76 8.15 -6.41 6.86
N ASP A 77 7.01 -6.45 6.15
CA ASP A 77 6.86 -7.25 4.94
C ASP A 77 6.96 -6.40 3.66
N ALA A 78 6.69 -5.09 3.76
CA ALA A 78 6.73 -4.12 2.68
C ALA A 78 7.78 -3.04 2.97
N PRO A 79 9.03 -3.18 2.49
CA PRO A 79 9.99 -2.07 2.55
C PRO A 79 9.47 -0.86 1.77
N CYS A 80 10.12 0.29 1.93
CA CYS A 80 9.73 1.50 1.19
C CYS A 80 9.62 1.25 -0.32
N GLY A 81 8.52 1.70 -0.92
CA GLY A 81 8.29 1.59 -2.35
C GLY A 81 7.94 0.17 -2.81
N ALA A 82 7.79 -0.78 -1.88
CA ALA A 82 7.19 -2.07 -2.17
C ALA A 82 5.81 -1.86 -2.77
N GLU A 83 5.52 -2.59 -3.83
CA GLU A 83 4.30 -2.44 -4.62
C GLU A 83 3.76 -3.83 -4.93
N TRP A 84 2.49 -4.05 -4.61
CA TRP A 84 1.82 -5.33 -4.79
C TRP A 84 0.55 -5.16 -5.61
N THR A 85 0.26 -6.16 -6.44
CA THR A 85 -1.04 -6.25 -7.10
C THR A 85 -2.12 -6.51 -6.06
N VAL A 86 -3.08 -5.59 -5.97
CA VAL A 86 -4.30 -5.79 -5.18
C VAL A 86 -5.25 -6.68 -5.97
N TYR A 87 -5.50 -6.31 -7.22
CA TYR A 87 -6.32 -7.08 -8.15
C TYR A 87 -6.09 -6.61 -9.60
N SER A 88 -6.28 -7.50 -10.56
CA SER A 88 -6.17 -7.20 -11.99
C SER A 88 -7.40 -7.73 -12.70
N GLN A 89 -7.91 -6.95 -13.66
CA GLN A 89 -9.09 -7.28 -14.43
C GLN A 89 -8.90 -6.72 -15.84
N GLY A 90 -9.03 -7.58 -16.85
CA GLY A 90 -8.92 -7.18 -18.25
C GLY A 90 -7.68 -6.31 -18.52
N THR A 91 -7.92 -5.06 -18.88
CA THR A 91 -6.93 -4.02 -19.23
C THR A 91 -6.37 -3.24 -18.04
N ALA A 92 -6.83 -3.48 -16.81
CA ALA A 92 -6.47 -2.71 -15.62
C ALA A 92 -5.79 -3.57 -14.54
N SER A 93 -4.74 -3.03 -13.92
CA SER A 93 -4.10 -3.57 -12.72
C SER A 93 -4.12 -2.52 -11.63
N LEU A 94 -4.77 -2.84 -10.50
CA LEU A 94 -4.75 -2.03 -9.29
C LEU A 94 -3.61 -2.51 -8.39
N LEU A 95 -2.70 -1.60 -8.10
CA LEU A 95 -1.53 -1.81 -7.26
C LEU A 95 -1.65 -0.99 -5.98
N ALA A 96 -1.09 -1.51 -4.90
CA ALA A 96 -0.90 -0.78 -3.66
C ALA A 96 0.61 -0.66 -3.39
N ARG A 97 1.06 0.57 -3.18
CA ARG A 97 2.44 0.92 -2.93
C ARG A 97 2.61 1.44 -1.52
N HIS A 98 3.57 0.89 -0.78
CA HIS A 98 3.89 1.34 0.57
C HIS A 98 4.77 2.59 0.51
N VAL A 99 4.21 3.73 0.90
CA VAL A 99 4.88 5.05 0.83
C VAL A 99 5.39 5.53 2.19
N ASP A 100 5.06 4.82 3.27
CA ASP A 100 5.60 5.07 4.60
C ASP A 100 6.07 3.76 5.25
N PRO A 101 7.36 3.38 5.13
CA PRO A 101 7.87 2.13 5.67
C PRO A 101 7.86 2.06 7.20
N THR A 102 7.46 3.14 7.90
CA THR A 102 7.34 3.16 9.36
C THR A 102 5.97 2.69 9.85
N LYS A 103 5.01 2.51 8.94
CA LYS A 103 3.63 2.16 9.28
C LYS A 103 3.35 0.69 9.02
N ASN A 104 2.45 0.14 9.84
CA ASN A 104 1.73 -1.08 9.50
C ASN A 104 0.43 -0.66 8.84
N SER A 105 0.48 -0.49 7.53
CA SER A 105 -0.65 0.00 6.74
C SER A 105 -1.72 -1.07 6.61
N ILE A 106 -2.90 -0.84 7.19
CA ILE A 106 -4.02 -1.79 7.17
C ILE A 106 -5.30 -1.05 6.84
N TYR A 107 -6.01 -1.50 5.80
CA TYR A 107 -7.20 -0.84 5.27
C TYR A 107 -8.32 -1.85 5.05
N ALA A 108 -9.58 -1.43 5.15
CA ALA A 108 -10.68 -2.23 4.64
C ALA A 108 -10.63 -2.31 3.12
N TYR A 109 -10.92 -3.48 2.55
CA TYR A 109 -11.05 -3.63 1.09
C TYR A 109 -12.15 -2.74 0.50
N GLU A 110 -13.17 -2.41 1.29
CA GLU A 110 -14.23 -1.48 0.91
C GLU A 110 -13.70 -0.04 0.71
N ASP A 111 -12.77 0.43 1.55
CA ASP A 111 -12.15 1.74 1.36
C ASP A 111 -11.28 1.79 0.10
N ILE A 112 -10.59 0.68 -0.21
CA ILE A 112 -9.84 0.55 -1.47
C ILE A 112 -10.80 0.64 -2.65
N ALA A 113 -11.94 -0.05 -2.60
CA ALA A 113 -12.94 0.00 -3.66
C ALA A 113 -13.53 1.41 -3.83
N ASP A 114 -13.88 2.07 -2.73
CA ASP A 114 -14.46 3.42 -2.75
C ASP A 114 -13.44 4.48 -3.21
N THR A 115 -12.15 4.24 -2.99
CA THR A 115 -11.08 5.07 -3.59
C THR A 115 -11.02 4.93 -5.11
N VAL A 116 -11.38 3.74 -5.63
CA VAL A 116 -11.34 3.48 -7.07
C VAL A 116 -12.44 4.23 -7.81
N ASP A 117 -13.70 4.17 -7.34
CA ASP A 117 -14.86 4.67 -8.10
C ASP A 117 -15.77 5.66 -7.34
N GLY A 118 -15.51 5.95 -6.06
CA GLY A 118 -16.30 6.85 -5.22
C GLY A 118 -17.37 6.18 -4.36
N GLY A 119 -17.54 4.87 -4.45
CA GLY A 119 -18.48 4.10 -3.63
C GLY A 119 -19.91 4.02 -4.17
N LEU A 120 -20.74 3.17 -3.55
CA LEU A 120 -22.09 2.86 -4.03
C LEU A 120 -23.06 4.06 -4.00
N ALA A 121 -22.78 5.07 -3.19
CA ALA A 121 -23.58 6.29 -3.09
C ALA A 121 -23.10 7.40 -4.04
N ALA A 122 -22.06 7.14 -4.84
CA ALA A 122 -21.53 8.08 -5.81
C ALA A 122 -22.59 8.46 -6.85
N THR A 123 -22.88 9.75 -6.98
CA THR A 123 -23.73 10.27 -8.06
C THR A 123 -22.86 11.05 -9.04
N GLY A 124 -22.54 10.43 -10.17
CA GLY A 124 -21.65 11.01 -11.18
C GLY A 124 -20.18 10.68 -10.94
N MET A 125 -19.29 11.34 -11.68
CA MET A 125 -17.84 11.07 -11.62
C MET A 125 -17.18 11.91 -10.53
N HIS A 126 -16.45 11.25 -9.63
CA HIS A 126 -15.78 11.87 -8.48
C HIS A 126 -14.34 12.24 -8.82
N SER A 127 -14.01 13.54 -8.76
CA SER A 127 -12.73 14.09 -9.22
C SER A 127 -11.51 13.73 -8.36
N ASP A 128 -11.71 13.02 -7.26
CA ASP A 128 -10.68 12.52 -6.34
C ASP A 128 -10.46 11.01 -6.48
N THR A 129 -11.25 10.31 -7.30
CA THR A 129 -11.16 8.85 -7.48
C THR A 129 -10.26 8.44 -8.64
N LEU A 130 -9.75 7.21 -8.62
CA LEU A 130 -8.94 6.68 -9.73
C LEU A 130 -9.73 6.59 -11.04
N MET A 131 -11.04 6.36 -10.98
CA MET A 131 -11.94 6.34 -12.14
C MET A 131 -11.93 7.67 -12.90
N TYR A 132 -11.69 8.80 -12.23
CA TYR A 132 -11.58 10.11 -12.89
C TYR A 132 -10.45 10.16 -13.93
N CYS A 133 -9.39 9.38 -13.72
CA CYS A 133 -8.23 9.36 -14.62
C CYS A 133 -8.44 8.56 -15.90
N MET A 134 -9.56 7.83 -16.01
CA MET A 134 -9.98 7.11 -17.23
C MET A 134 -8.85 6.23 -17.80
N HIS A 135 -8.62 6.32 -19.10
CA HIS A 135 -7.75 5.42 -19.87
C HIS A 135 -6.27 5.48 -19.51
N GLY A 136 -5.80 6.57 -18.89
CA GLY A 136 -4.39 6.74 -18.53
C GLY A 136 -4.00 6.01 -17.26
N GLY A 137 -4.97 5.73 -16.39
CA GLY A 137 -4.69 5.33 -15.01
C GLY A 137 -4.19 6.51 -14.17
N GLY A 138 -3.81 6.23 -12.93
CA GLY A 138 -3.40 7.27 -12.00
C GLY A 138 -2.98 6.71 -10.66
N SER A 139 -2.65 7.58 -9.72
CA SER A 139 -2.41 7.24 -8.33
C SER A 139 -3.07 8.20 -7.36
N VAL A 140 -3.47 7.70 -6.20
CA VAL A 140 -4.07 8.48 -5.11
C VAL A 140 -3.88 7.75 -3.78
N GLY A 141 -3.87 8.48 -2.66
CA GLY A 141 -3.97 7.87 -1.33
C GLY A 141 -5.32 7.21 -1.13
N ILE A 142 -5.40 6.23 -0.22
CA ILE A 142 -6.67 5.55 0.08
C ILE A 142 -7.63 6.52 0.79
N HIS A 143 -8.85 6.61 0.28
CA HIS A 143 -9.97 7.29 0.92
C HIS A 143 -10.55 6.43 2.03
N VAL A 144 -10.20 6.74 3.27
CA VAL A 144 -10.62 5.97 4.43
C VAL A 144 -11.96 6.45 4.95
N ASN A 145 -12.95 5.57 5.02
CA ASN A 145 -14.16 5.81 5.78
C ASN A 145 -13.89 5.65 7.27
N GLN A 146 -13.50 6.74 7.94
CA GLN A 146 -13.22 6.76 9.39
C GLN A 146 -14.44 6.39 10.26
N LYS A 147 -15.66 6.38 9.69
CA LYS A 147 -16.88 5.94 10.37
C LYS A 147 -17.08 4.43 10.30
N ASN A 148 -16.29 3.71 9.49
CA ASN A 148 -16.35 2.26 9.42
C ASN A 148 -15.99 1.65 10.79
N PRO A 149 -16.90 0.89 11.44
CA PRO A 149 -16.67 0.35 12.77
C PRO A 149 -15.48 -0.62 12.84
N ILE A 150 -15.02 -1.15 11.70
CA ILE A 150 -13.85 -2.05 11.64
C ILE A 150 -12.62 -1.43 12.30
N TYR A 151 -12.39 -0.12 12.11
CA TYR A 151 -11.24 0.61 12.65
C TYR A 151 -11.28 0.80 14.17
N TRP A 152 -12.44 0.55 14.78
CA TRP A 152 -12.67 0.68 16.22
C TRP A 152 -12.80 -0.68 16.92
N SER A 153 -12.72 -1.77 16.16
CA SER A 153 -12.79 -3.15 16.67
C SER A 153 -11.55 -3.53 17.48
N ASP A 154 -11.71 -4.47 18.41
CA ASP A 154 -10.59 -5.03 19.17
C ASP A 154 -9.64 -5.79 18.24
N GLU A 155 -10.18 -6.48 17.24
CA GLU A 155 -9.43 -7.22 16.23
C GLU A 155 -8.51 -6.31 15.43
N TYR A 156 -9.02 -5.16 14.95
CA TYR A 156 -8.21 -4.18 14.23
C TYR A 156 -7.14 -3.58 15.16
N ARG A 157 -7.49 -3.18 16.38
CA ARG A 157 -6.53 -2.61 17.33
C ARG A 157 -5.42 -3.60 17.70
N ALA A 158 -5.74 -4.88 17.81
CA ALA A 158 -4.76 -5.93 18.11
C ALA A 158 -3.69 -6.09 17.01
N THR A 159 -3.97 -5.66 15.77
CA THR A 159 -2.96 -5.67 14.69
C THR A 159 -1.87 -4.62 14.87
N GLY A 160 -2.10 -3.56 15.65
CA GLY A 160 -1.24 -2.38 15.70
C GLY A 160 -1.16 -1.61 14.37
N GLY A 161 -2.15 -1.80 13.49
CA GLY A 161 -2.21 -1.17 12.17
C GLY A 161 -2.77 0.25 12.17
N THR A 162 -2.53 0.96 11.07
CA THR A 162 -3.09 2.29 10.79
C THR A 162 -3.61 2.35 9.35
N PRO A 163 -4.70 3.07 9.05
CA PRO A 163 -5.16 3.28 7.68
C PRO A 163 -4.41 4.45 7.04
N GLU A 164 -3.08 4.39 7.06
CA GLU A 164 -2.16 5.38 6.49
C GLU A 164 -1.02 4.67 5.76
N GLY A 165 -0.26 5.38 4.90
CA GLY A 165 1.01 4.86 4.36
C GLY A 165 0.92 4.06 3.07
N ILE A 166 -0.24 4.00 2.41
CA ILE A 166 -0.40 3.35 1.10
C ILE A 166 -0.88 4.35 0.05
N LEU A 167 -0.30 4.23 -1.14
CA LEU A 167 -0.73 4.86 -2.37
C LEU A 167 -1.32 3.79 -3.30
N LEU A 168 -2.54 3.96 -3.79
CA LEU A 168 -3.09 3.12 -4.84
C LEU A 168 -2.66 3.63 -6.20
N LYS A 169 -2.43 2.70 -7.14
CA LYS A 169 -2.09 3.00 -8.52
C LYS A 169 -2.92 2.13 -9.46
N VAL A 170 -3.47 2.73 -10.50
CA VAL A 170 -4.07 1.99 -11.62
C VAL A 170 -3.15 2.16 -12.81
N ILE A 171 -2.71 1.03 -13.34
CA ILE A 171 -1.89 0.97 -14.55
C ILE A 171 -2.54 0.02 -15.55
N PRO A 172 -2.21 0.14 -16.85
CA PRO A 172 -2.64 -0.86 -17.81
C PRO A 172 -2.05 -2.24 -17.48
N ASN A 173 -2.88 -3.27 -17.61
CA ASN A 173 -2.51 -4.66 -17.48
C ASN A 173 -1.98 -5.17 -18.83
N VAL A 174 -0.71 -5.60 -18.87
CA VAL A 174 -0.01 -6.03 -20.10
C VAL A 174 0.37 -7.50 -20.04
#